data_AF-T1AER3-F1
#
_entry.id   AF-T1AER3-F1
#
_cell.length_a   1.000
_cell.length_b   1.000
_cell.length_c   1.000
_cell.angle_alpha   90.00
_cell.angle_beta   90.00
_cell.angle_gamma   90.00
#
_symmetry.space_group_name_H-M   'P 1'
#
loop_
_entity.id
_entity.type
_entity.pdbx_description
1 polymer ?
#
loop_
_entity_poly.entity_id
_entity_poly.type
_entity_poly.pdbx_seq_one_letter_code
_entity_poly.pdbx_strand_id
1 'polypeptide(L)'
;GVSVVGGDATTYPPVFFGSVHGILPVQFGNTLVFYGSRDGGVTWLPTNPVRGDIYSVVDASDIFVTDGTMIYRTSDGGATWVAVQPNRSFEGVSALDFINGLDGWAIVNGDLLRTSDGGASWTDLSVAG
;
A
#
# COMPACT_ATOMS: atom_id res chain seq x y z
N GLY A 1 -17.40 13.17 4.53
CA GLY A 1 -16.68 12.70 5.73
C GLY A 1 -17.15 11.31 6.03
N VAL A 2 -16.30 10.31 5.81
CA VAL A 2 -16.61 8.94 6.20
C VAL A 2 -16.30 8.82 7.69
N SER A 3 -17.33 8.58 8.49
CA SER A 3 -17.21 8.28 9.91
C SER A 3 -16.51 6.94 10.06
N VAL A 4 -15.27 6.95 10.52
CA VAL A 4 -14.59 5.73 10.98
C VAL A 4 -15.23 5.35 12.31
N VAL A 5 -16.18 4.42 12.27
CA VAL A 5 -16.93 3.95 13.44
C VAL A 5 -15.98 3.17 14.36
N GLY A 6 -15.71 3.75 15.54
CA GLY A 6 -15.24 3.12 16.79
C GLY A 6 -14.72 1.68 16.77
N GLY A 7 -13.63 1.42 16.04
CA GLY A 7 -12.81 0.21 16.18
C GLY A 7 -11.42 0.57 16.69
N ASP A 8 -10.75 -0.39 17.34
CA ASP A 8 -9.36 -0.24 17.78
C ASP A 8 -8.48 0.11 16.57
N ALA A 9 -7.77 1.24 16.67
CA ALA A 9 -6.84 1.67 15.64
C ALA A 9 -5.47 1.05 15.91
N THR A 10 -4.86 0.46 14.89
CA THR A 10 -3.46 0.03 14.96
C THR A 10 -2.61 1.02 14.17
N THR A 11 -1.49 1.44 14.76
CA THR A 11 -0.51 2.31 14.08
C THR A 11 0.74 1.52 13.76
N TYR A 12 1.37 1.86 12.64
CA TYR A 12 2.68 1.36 12.26
C TYR A 12 3.71 2.49 12.37
N PRO A 13 5.01 2.19 12.54
CA PRO A 13 6.04 3.22 12.59
C PRO A 13 5.96 4.15 11.37
N PRO A 14 6.07 5.48 11.56
CA PRO A 14 6.09 6.40 10.43
C PRO A 14 7.37 6.21 9.61
N VAL A 15 7.24 6.32 8.29
CA VAL A 15 8.36 6.32 7.34
C VAL A 15 8.62 7.75 6.90
N PHE A 16 9.88 8.19 6.95
CA PHE A 16 10.28 9.54 6.53
C PHE A 16 11.14 9.49 5.27
N PHE A 17 10.81 10.39 4.33
CA PHE A 17 11.53 10.63 3.09
C PHE A 17 12.22 12.01 3.18
N GLY A 18 13.46 12.01 3.65
CA GLY A 18 14.16 13.24 4.03
C GLY A 18 13.64 13.82 5.34
N SER A 19 13.84 15.13 5.56
CA SER A 19 13.53 15.77 6.84
C SER A 19 12.09 16.29 6.96
N VAL A 20 11.33 16.34 5.86
CA VAL A 20 10.03 17.03 5.82
C VAL A 20 8.86 16.11 5.47
N HIS A 21 9.07 15.10 4.63
CA HIS A 21 8.00 14.22 4.19
C HIS A 21 7.93 12.98 5.07
N GLY A 22 6.77 12.75 5.68
CA GLY A 22 6.51 11.58 6.51
C GLY A 22 5.20 10.92 6.12
N ILE A 23 5.14 9.59 6.22
CA ILE A 23 3.91 8.80 6.07
C ILE A 23 3.71 8.00 7.36
N LEU A 24 2.54 8.14 7.99
CA LEU A 24 2.11 7.36 9.14
C LEU A 24 0.91 6.49 8.75
N PRO A 25 1.07 5.17 8.60
CA PRO A 25 -0.02 4.25 8.32
C PRO A 25 -0.86 3.97 9.58
N VAL A 26 -2.17 4.06 9.44
CA VAL A 26 -3.14 3.78 10.51
C VAL A 26 -4.22 2.83 9.99
N GLN A 27 -4.35 1.67 10.64
CA GLN A 27 -5.32 0.63 10.31
C GLN A 27 -6.57 0.76 11.18
N PHE A 28 -7.74 0.74 10.54
CA PHE A 28 -9.06 0.65 11.14
C PHE A 28 -9.79 -0.57 10.56
N GLY A 29 -9.76 -1.71 11.27
CA GLY A 29 -10.32 -2.96 10.74
C GLY A 29 -9.62 -3.37 9.43
N ASN A 30 -10.34 -3.38 8.31
CA ASN A 30 -9.81 -3.69 6.97
C ASN A 30 -9.56 -2.46 6.09
N THR A 31 -9.45 -1.28 6.71
CA THR A 31 -9.25 -0.01 6.03
C THR A 31 -7.97 0.66 6.53
N LEU A 32 -7.14 1.11 5.59
CA LEU A 32 -5.98 1.94 5.84
C LEU A 32 -6.32 3.41 5.60
N VAL A 33 -5.82 4.25 6.50
CA VAL A 33 -5.65 5.68 6.28
C VAL A 33 -4.19 6.00 6.47
N PHE A 34 -3.57 6.62 5.48
CA PHE A 34 -2.21 7.12 5.62
C PHE A 34 -2.30 8.58 6.04
N TYR A 35 -1.46 8.99 6.97
CA TYR A 35 -1.30 10.39 7.33
C TYR A 35 0.00 10.89 6.71
N GLY A 36 -0.09 11.94 5.90
CA GLY A 36 1.07 12.58 5.28
C GLY A 36 1.50 13.83 6.04
N SER A 37 2.80 13.96 6.29
CA SER A 37 3.43 15.19 6.80
C SER A 37 4.28 15.84 5.71
N ARG A 38 4.36 17.18 5.76
CA ARG A 38 5.24 18.00 4.90
C ARG A 38 6.14 18.94 5.72
N ASP A 39 6.18 18.75 7.04
CA ASP A 39 6.87 19.62 7.99
C ASP A 39 7.65 18.82 9.06
N GLY A 40 8.08 17.60 8.72
CA GLY A 40 8.93 16.78 9.60
C GLY A 40 8.16 16.16 10.76
N GLY A 41 6.87 15.92 10.59
CA GLY A 41 6.01 15.27 11.56
C GLY A 41 5.38 16.22 12.59
N VAL A 42 5.46 17.53 12.38
CA VAL A 42 4.78 18.53 13.23
C VAL A 42 3.28 18.51 12.98
N THR A 43 2.87 18.43 11.70
CA THR A 43 1.47 18.25 11.30
C THR A 43 1.30 17.10 10.32
N TRP A 44 0.09 16.54 10.32
CA TRP A 44 -0.28 15.34 9.59
C TRP A 44 -1.68 15.51 8.98
N LEU A 45 -1.81 15.22 7.69
CA LEU A 45 -3.08 15.27 6.96
C LEU A 45 -3.46 13.85 6.49
N PRO A 46 -4.71 13.40 6.69
CA PRO A 46 -5.12 12.07 6.26
C PRO A 46 -5.34 12.00 4.74
N THR A 47 -5.02 10.85 4.16
CA THR A 47 -5.44 10.46 2.81
C THR A 47 -6.91 10.09 2.79
N ASN A 48 -7.48 9.91 1.59
CA ASN A 48 -8.72 9.17 1.46
C ASN A 48 -8.50 7.73 1.96
N PRO A 49 -9.48 7.12 2.67
CA PRO A 49 -9.36 5.74 3.13
C PRO A 49 -9.31 4.76 1.96
N VAL A 50 -8.55 3.68 2.13
CA VAL A 50 -8.44 2.60 1.15
C VAL A 50 -8.61 1.25 1.85
N ARG A 51 -9.31 0.32 1.19
CA ARG A 51 -9.50 -1.02 1.72
C ARG A 51 -8.21 -1.83 1.54
N GLY A 52 -7.80 -2.51 2.59
CA GLY A 52 -6.62 -3.36 2.61
C GLY A 52 -5.92 -3.34 3.96
N ASP A 53 -4.92 -4.20 4.08
CA ASP A 53 -4.12 -4.43 5.28
C ASP A 53 -2.63 -4.67 4.96
N ILE A 54 -2.30 -5.01 3.71
CA ILE A 54 -0.93 -5.10 3.22
C ILE A 54 -0.66 -3.91 2.30
N TYR A 55 0.47 -3.23 2.50
CA TYR A 55 0.84 -2.04 1.76
C TYR A 55 2.34 -1.94 1.53
N SER A 56 2.72 -1.15 0.53
CA SER A 56 4.10 -0.72 0.27
C SER A 56 4.10 0.79 0.03
N VAL A 57 5.00 1.50 0.72
CA VAL A 57 5.18 2.96 0.60
C VAL A 57 6.45 3.19 -0.19
N VAL A 58 6.31 3.63 -1.44
CA VAL A 58 7.44 3.91 -2.33
C VAL A 58 8.04 5.27 -1.98
N ASP A 59 7.18 6.29 -1.89
CA ASP A 59 7.50 7.62 -1.40
C ASP A 59 6.27 8.31 -0.78
N ALA A 60 6.37 9.60 -0.47
CA ALA A 60 5.27 10.35 0.14
C ALA A 60 4.07 10.61 -0.79
N SER A 61 4.19 10.30 -2.08
CA SER A 61 3.15 10.44 -3.10
C SER A 61 2.69 9.11 -3.70
N ASP A 62 3.53 8.06 -3.66
CA ASP A 62 3.28 6.77 -4.31
C ASP A 62 3.18 5.63 -3.27
N ILE A 63 1.97 5.08 -3.14
CA ILE A 63 1.65 4.02 -2.15
C ILE A 63 0.79 2.97 -2.84
N PHE A 64 1.11 1.70 -2.57
CA PHE A 64 0.35 0.54 -2.99
C PHE A 64 -0.30 -0.12 -1.78
N VAL A 65 -1.54 -0.57 -1.92
CA VAL A 65 -2.31 -1.32 -0.91
C VAL A 65 -2.97 -2.49 -1.59
N THR A 66 -3.10 -3.62 -0.92
CA THR A 66 -3.93 -4.73 -1.38
C THR A 66 -4.88 -5.21 -0.30
N ASP A 67 -6.07 -5.66 -0.73
CA ASP A 67 -7.05 -6.36 0.10
C ASP A 67 -7.09 -7.86 -0.18
N GLY A 68 -6.06 -8.39 -0.87
CA GLY A 68 -5.97 -9.78 -1.31
C GLY A 68 -6.79 -10.11 -2.55
N THR A 69 -7.53 -9.15 -3.12
CA THR A 69 -8.27 -9.34 -4.38
C THR A 69 -7.84 -8.32 -5.43
N MET A 70 -7.74 -7.05 -5.00
CA MET A 70 -7.31 -5.92 -5.81
C MET A 70 -6.01 -5.34 -5.26
N ILE A 71 -5.28 -4.63 -6.12
CA ILE A 71 -4.26 -3.67 -5.71
C ILE A 71 -4.84 -2.28 -5.90
N TYR A 72 -4.60 -1.38 -4.97
CA TYR A 72 -4.96 0.02 -5.04
C TYR A 72 -3.67 0.83 -5.00
N ARG A 73 -3.53 1.79 -5.92
CA ARG A 73 -2.37 2.67 -5.97
C ARG A 73 -2.80 4.11 -5.90
N THR A 74 -2.08 4.91 -5.13
CA THR A 74 -2.08 6.36 -5.28
C THR A 74 -0.74 6.81 -5.85
N SER A 75 -0.75 7.86 -6.67
CA SER A 75 0.44 8.58 -7.12
C SER A 75 0.33 10.09 -6.84
N ASP A 76 -0.65 10.48 -6.01
CA ASP A 76 -0.97 11.86 -5.65
C ASP A 76 -1.00 12.08 -4.13
N GLY A 77 -0.31 11.22 -3.37
CA GLY A 77 -0.24 11.29 -1.91
C GLY A 77 -1.54 10.91 -1.23
N GLY A 78 -2.30 9.99 -1.83
CA GLY A 78 -3.55 9.45 -1.31
C GLY A 78 -4.76 10.38 -1.45
N ALA A 79 -4.68 11.38 -2.32
CA ALA A 79 -5.87 12.16 -2.70
C ALA A 79 -6.81 11.31 -3.56
N THR A 80 -6.29 10.42 -4.40
CA THR A 80 -7.05 9.41 -5.14
C THR A 80 -6.39 8.04 -5.07
N TRP A 81 -7.20 6.98 -5.16
CA TRP A 81 -6.77 5.60 -5.23
C TRP A 81 -7.32 4.98 -6.52
N VAL A 82 -6.42 4.43 -7.33
CA VAL A 82 -6.75 3.73 -8.57
C VAL A 82 -6.66 2.23 -8.32
N ALA A 83 -7.74 1.50 -8.61
CA ALA A 83 -7.74 0.04 -8.53
C ALA A 83 -7.04 -0.57 -9.76
N VAL A 84 -6.16 -1.53 -9.50
CA VAL A 84 -5.41 -2.33 -10.46
C VAL A 84 -5.78 -3.78 -10.20
N GLN A 85 -6.39 -4.42 -11.20
CA GLN A 85 -6.77 -5.84 -11.14
C GLN A 85 -5.56 -6.69 -11.56
N PRO A 86 -5.02 -7.56 -10.69
CA PRO A 86 -3.96 -8.49 -11.06
C PRO A 86 -4.47 -9.53 -12.07
N ASN A 87 -3.57 -10.01 -12.94
CA ASN A 87 -3.83 -11.08 -13.91
C ASN A 87 -3.99 -12.50 -13.31
N ARG A 88 -3.93 -12.63 -11.98
CA ARG A 88 -4.06 -13.88 -11.23
C ARG A 88 -4.66 -13.61 -9.85
N SER A 89 -5.11 -14.65 -9.16
CA SER A 89 -5.60 -14.50 -7.79
C SER A 89 -4.49 -13.98 -6.87
N PHE A 90 -4.83 -12.99 -6.06
CA PHE A 90 -4.00 -12.47 -4.96
C PHE A 90 -4.46 -13.01 -3.59
N GLU A 91 -5.41 -13.96 -3.58
CA GLU A 91 -5.86 -14.61 -2.35
C GLU A 91 -4.67 -15.34 -1.70
N GLY A 92 -4.45 -15.08 -0.41
CA GLY A 92 -3.29 -15.59 0.32
C GLY A 92 -2.00 -14.78 0.11
N VAL A 93 -2.09 -13.56 -0.40
CA VAL A 93 -0.98 -12.59 -0.33
C VAL A 93 -0.58 -12.35 1.13
N SER A 94 0.72 -12.41 1.39
CA SER A 94 1.29 -12.19 2.73
C SER A 94 2.34 -11.08 2.77
N ALA A 95 2.84 -10.65 1.60
CA ALA A 95 3.73 -9.52 1.47
C ALA A 95 3.55 -8.85 0.10
N LEU A 96 3.73 -7.53 0.06
CA LEU A 96 3.74 -6.71 -1.14
C LEU A 96 4.83 -5.64 -0.99
N ASP A 97 5.68 -5.48 -1.99
CA ASP A 97 6.72 -4.45 -1.96
C ASP A 97 6.98 -3.87 -3.35
N PHE A 98 7.01 -2.55 -3.46
CA PHE A 98 7.29 -1.81 -4.69
C PHE A 98 8.45 -0.85 -4.46
N ILE A 99 9.31 -0.70 -5.47
CA ILE A 99 10.44 0.24 -5.42
C ILE A 99 10.21 1.48 -6.27
N ASN A 100 9.22 1.43 -7.15
CA ASN A 100 8.76 2.52 -7.99
C ASN A 100 7.31 2.22 -8.44
N GLY A 101 6.72 3.11 -9.24
CA GLY A 101 5.34 2.96 -9.73
C GLY A 101 5.07 1.78 -10.68
N LEU A 102 6.07 0.97 -11.02
CA LEU A 102 6.02 -0.11 -12.01
C LEU A 102 6.54 -1.45 -11.46
N ASP A 103 7.72 -1.46 -10.84
CA ASP A 103 8.41 -2.66 -10.38
C ASP A 103 8.06 -3.00 -8.93
N GLY A 104 7.60 -4.25 -8.72
CA GLY A 104 7.26 -4.76 -7.40
C GLY A 104 7.30 -6.28 -7.29
N TRP A 105 7.21 -6.75 -6.05
CA TRP A 105 7.24 -8.14 -5.63
C TRP A 105 6.10 -8.44 -4.68
N ALA A 106 5.63 -9.68 -4.70
CA ALA A 106 4.63 -10.16 -3.76
C ALA A 106 4.94 -11.60 -3.35
N ILE A 107 4.54 -11.97 -2.14
CA ILE A 107 4.45 -13.37 -1.72
C ILE A 107 2.97 -13.75 -1.70
N VAL A 108 2.57 -14.72 -2.52
CA VAL A 108 1.18 -15.20 -2.59
C VAL A 108 1.18 -16.71 -2.44
N ASN A 109 0.52 -17.23 -1.39
CA ASN A 109 0.54 -18.66 -1.04
C ASN A 109 1.95 -19.27 -0.92
N GLY A 110 2.97 -18.45 -0.61
CA GLY A 110 4.37 -18.86 -0.51
C GLY A 110 5.18 -18.69 -1.80
N ASP A 111 4.54 -18.39 -2.93
CA ASP A 111 5.22 -18.14 -4.20
C ASP A 111 5.72 -16.70 -4.29
N LEU A 112 6.97 -16.54 -4.72
CA LEU A 112 7.55 -15.22 -5.03
C LEU A 112 7.13 -14.79 -6.43
N LEU A 113 6.40 -13.69 -6.51
CA LEU A 113 5.94 -13.07 -7.74
C LEU A 113 6.68 -11.77 -8.02
N ARG A 114 6.78 -11.40 -9.30
CA ARG A 114 7.24 -10.06 -9.73
C ARG A 114 6.30 -9.45 -10.75
N THR A 115 6.14 -8.13 -10.67
CA THR A 115 5.52 -7.27 -11.67
C THR A 115 6.52 -6.23 -12.18
N SER A 116 6.29 -5.71 -13.37
CA SER A 116 6.98 -4.55 -13.93
C SER A 116 6.02 -3.57 -14.62
N ASP A 117 4.72 -3.65 -14.30
CA ASP A 117 3.64 -2.86 -14.88
C ASP A 117 2.67 -2.31 -13.83
N GLY A 118 3.16 -2.10 -12.60
CA GLY A 118 2.38 -1.51 -11.51
C GLY A 118 1.38 -2.48 -10.88
N GLY A 119 1.62 -3.79 -11.02
CA GLY A 119 0.79 -4.83 -10.42
C GLY A 119 -0.36 -5.32 -11.30
N ALA A 120 -0.42 -4.92 -12.57
CA ALA A 120 -1.42 -5.41 -13.51
C ALA A 120 -1.14 -6.86 -13.93
N SER A 121 0.13 -7.22 -14.11
CA SER A 121 0.58 -8.58 -14.37
C SER A 121 1.69 -9.04 -13.43
N TRP A 122 1.60 -10.30 -13.01
CA TRP A 122 2.51 -10.94 -12.08
C TRP A 122 3.01 -12.26 -12.67
N THR A 123 4.32 -12.47 -12.60
CA THR A 123 5.00 -13.70 -13.05
C THR A 123 5.68 -14.37 -11.86
N ASP A 124 5.57 -15.70 -11.76
CA ASP A 124 6.30 -16.48 -10.76
C ASP A 124 7.81 -16.37 -11.00
N LEU A 125 8.56 -16.09 -9.93
CA LEU A 125 10.02 -16.12 -9.92
C LEU A 125 10.56 -17.38 -9.21
N SER A 126 9.70 -18.17 -8.55
CA SER A 126 10.08 -19.48 -8.05
C SER A 126 10.42 -20.39 -9.23
N VAL A 127 11.69 -20.81 -9.31
CA VAL A 127 12.11 -21.80 -10.29
C VAL A 127 11.45 -23.12 -9.89
N ALA A 128 10.77 -23.78 -10.83
CA ALA A 128 10.35 -25.16 -10.64
C ALA A 128 11.60 -25.98 -10.27
N GLY A 129 11.66 -26.45 -9.03
CA GLY A 129 12.67 -27.39 -8.56
C GLY A 129 12.50 -28.75 -9.23
#